data_AF-A0A059NW95-F1
#
_entry.id   AF-A0A059NW95-F1
#
_cell.length_a   1.000
_cell.length_b   1.000
_cell.length_c   1.000
_cell.angle_alpha   90.00
_cell.angle_beta   90.00
_cell.angle_gamma   90.00
#
_symmetry.space_group_name_H-M   'P 1'
#
loop_
_entity.id
_entity.type
_entity.pdbx_description
1 polymer ?
#
loop_
_entity_poly.entity_id
_entity_poly.type
_entity_poly.pdbx_seq_one_letter_code
_entity_poly.pdbx_strand_id
1 'polypeptide(L)' 'MIEANVEIIHEDETSVTYRISWYIFGELKEKWITERKGQPD' A
#
# COMPACT_ATOMS: atom_id res chain seq x y z
N MET A 1 1.70 -11.49 15.68
CA MET A 1 1.50 -11.77 14.24
C MET A 1 0.64 -10.64 13.69
N ILE A 2 1.13 -9.90 12.70
CA ILE A 2 0.37 -8.82 12.05
C ILE A 2 -0.07 -9.35 10.69
N GLU A 3 -1.37 -9.30 10.42
CA GLU A 3 -1.93 -9.59 9.11
C GLU A 3 -2.21 -8.26 8.42
N ALA A 4 -1.65 -8.08 7.22
CA ALA A 4 -1.79 -6.87 6.42
C ALA A 4 -2.39 -7.23 5.06
N ASN A 5 -3.36 -6.44 4.60
CA ASN A 5 -3.94 -6.50 3.27
C ASN A 5 -3.38 -5.35 2.43
N VAL A 6 -2.92 -5.67 1.21
CA VAL A 6 -2.42 -4.70 0.24
C VAL A 6 -3.36 -4.69 -0.95
N GLU A 7 -3.88 -3.53 -1.29
CA GLU A 7 -4.80 -3.33 -2.41
C GLU A 7 -4.23 -2.28 -3.38
N ILE A 8 -4.18 -2.61 -4.67
CA ILE A 8 -3.81 -1.65 -5.72
C ILE A 8 -5.04 -0.81 -6.05
N ILE A 9 -4.95 0.49 -5.77
CA ILE A 9 -6.07 1.43 -5.97
C ILE A 9 -6.00 2.06 -7.36
N HIS A 10 -4.78 2.33 -7.83
CA HIS A 10 -4.54 2.91 -9.13
C HIS A 10 -3.19 2.44 -9.67
N GLU A 11 -3.16 2.15 -10.96
CA GLU A 11 -1.93 1.79 -11.67
C GLU A 11 -1.96 2.46 -13.05
N ASP A 12 -0.92 3.22 -13.34
CA ASP A 12 -0.68 3.82 -14.65
C ASP A 12 0.70 3.41 -15.19
N GLU A 13 1.08 3.92 -16.36
CA GLU A 13 2.36 3.59 -17.02
C GLU A 13 3.59 4.06 -16.22
N THR A 14 3.42 5.06 -15.36
CA THR A 14 4.48 5.76 -14.63
C THR A 14 4.49 5.47 -13.14
N SER A 15 3.35 5.07 -12.55
CA SER A 15 3.20 4.92 -11.11
C SER A 15 2.19 3.84 -10.72
N VAL A 16 2.35 3.31 -9.51
CA VAL A 16 1.36 2.46 -8.84
C VAL A 16 1.06 3.05 -7.47
N THR A 17 -0.22 3.17 -7.12
CA THR A 17 -0.68 3.58 -5.81
C THR A 17 -1.42 2.43 -5.16
N TYR A 18 -0.96 2.04 -3.96
CA TYR A 18 -1.56 0.99 -3.18
C TYR A 18 -1.86 1.45 -1.76
N ARG A 19 -2.89 0.82 -1.19
CA ARG A 19 -3.31 0.98 0.18
C ARG A 19 -2.91 -0.26 0.95
N ILE A 20 -2.12 -0.08 2.00
CA ILE A 20 -1.83 -1.12 2.99
C ILE A 20 -2.77 -0.91 4.17
N SER A 21 -3.48 -1.94 4.57
CA SER A 21 -4.34 -1.94 5.75
C SER A 21 -3.97 -3.11 6.66
N TRP A 22 -3.89 -2.89 7.97
CA TRP A 22 -3.53 -3.93 8.94
C TRP A 22 -4.13 -3.66 10.30
N TYR A 23 -4.32 -4.69 11.12
CA TYR A 23 -4.85 -4.54 12.47
C TYR A 23 -3.72 -4.53 13.52
N ILE A 24 -3.76 -3.57 14.45
CA ILE A 24 -2.93 -3.54 15.66
C ILE A 24 -3.86 -3.42 16.86
N PHE A 25 -3.82 -4.39 17.78
CA PHE A 25 -4.68 -4.44 18.97
C PHE A 25 -6.19 -4.29 18.66
N GLY A 26 -6.65 -4.83 17.54
CA GLY A 26 -8.05 -4.73 17.09
C GLY A 26 -8.39 -3.41 16.39
N GLU A 27 -7.47 -2.44 16.35
CA GLU A 27 -7.64 -1.21 15.59
C GLU A 27 -7.12 -1.37 14.16
N LEU A 28 -7.92 -0.98 13.17
CA LEU A 28 -7.48 -0.86 11.79
C LEU A 28 -6.51 0.31 11.65
N LYS A 29 -5.35 0.05 11.05
CA LYS A 29 -4.38 1.06 10.61
C LYS A 29 -4.27 0.97 9.09
N GLU A 30 -4.11 2.12 8.45
CA GLU A 30 -3.99 2.24 6.99
C GLU A 30 -2.81 3.13 6.61
N LYS A 31 -2.18 2.84 5.47
CA LYS A 31 -1.16 3.68 4.86
C LYS A 31 -1.29 3.65 3.34
N TRP A 32 -1.15 4.82 2.74
CA TRP A 32 -1.12 5.02 1.29
C TRP A 32 0.33 5.13 0.83
N ILE A 33 0.69 4.42 -0.22
CA ILE A 33 2.02 4.46 -0.83
C ILE A 33 1.87 4.58 -2.33
N THR A 34 2.68 5.44 -2.93
CA THR A 34 2.80 5.60 -4.39
C THR A 34 4.24 5.31 -4.78
N GLU A 35 4.44 4.30 -5.62
CA GLU A 35 5.74 3.91 -6.16
C GLU A 35 5.83 4.31 -7.63
N ARG A 36 6.97 4.85 -8.05
CA ARG A 36 7.24 5.21 -9.44
C ARG A 36 7.88 4.03 -10.16
N LYS A 37 7.31 3.64 -11.30
CA LYS A 37 7.86 2.56 -12.13
C LYS A 37 9.20 3.01 -12.71
N GLY A 38 10.26 2.23 -12.51
CA GLY A 38 11.57 2.47 -13.11
C GLY A 38 12.51 3.41 -12.34
N GLN A 39 12.18 3.81 -11.11
CA GLN A 39 13.13 4.45 -10.20
C GLN A 39 13.39 3.52 -9.00
N PRO A 40 14.57 2.89 -8.89
CA PRO A 40 15.00 2.28 -7.64
C PRO A 40 15.34 3.42 -6.67
N ASP A 41 14.48 3.65 -5.69
CA ASP A 41 14.81 4.40 -4.46
C ASP A 41 15.49 3.46 -3.46
#